data_AF-A0A3M1U9S6-F1
#
_entry.id   AF-A0A3M1U9S6-F1
#
_cell.length_a   1.000
_cell.length_b   1.000
_cell.length_c   1.000
_cell.angle_alpha   90.00
_cell.angle_beta   90.00
_cell.angle_gamma   90.00
#
_symmetry.space_group_name_H-M   'P 1'
#
loop_
_entity.id
_entity.type
_entity.pdbx_description
1 polymer ?
#
loop_
_entity_poly.entity_id
_entity_poly.type
_entity_poly.pdbx_seq_one_letter_code
_entity_poly.pdbx_strand_id
1 'polypeptide(L)' 'MSDKYVFAHLDVDKQSEAAAKYNVASVPNLMVLDADGNVKEKIRATFDVDKLVSQLKQIAE' A
#
# COMPACT_ATOMS: atom_id res chain seq x y z
N MET A 1 -12.48 18.08 4.37
CA MET A 1 -11.19 17.54 3.93
C MET A 1 -11.50 16.43 2.95
N SER A 2 -11.11 16.54 1.69
CA SER A 2 -11.15 15.41 0.77
C SER A 2 -9.96 14.52 1.14
N ASP A 3 -10.20 13.41 1.83
CA ASP A 3 -9.15 12.46 2.13
C ASP A 3 -8.57 11.95 0.82
N LYS A 4 -7.35 12.40 0.47
CA LYS A 4 -6.65 12.00 -0.76
C LYS A 4 -6.32 10.50 -0.78
N TYR A 5 -6.40 9.84 0.39
CA TYR A 5 -6.08 8.43 0.58
C TYR A 5 -7.04 7.77 1.55
N VAL A 6 -7.32 6.49 1.32
CA VAL A 6 -8.06 5.62 2.25
C VAL A 6 -7.12 4.52 2.72
N PHE A 7 -6.99 4.35 4.03
CA PHE A 7 -6.21 3.25 4.58
C PHE A 7 -7.04 1.97 4.57
N ALA A 8 -6.56 0.93 3.89
CA ALA A 8 -7.18 -0.38 3.84
C ALA A 8 -6.23 -1.43 4.44
N HIS A 9 -6.69 -2.13 5.47
CA HIS A 9 -5.98 -3.28 6.04
C HIS A 9 -6.48 -4.56 5.37
N LEU A 10 -5.57 -5.32 4.75
CA LEU A 10 -5.84 -6.65 4.22
C LEU A 10 -5.11 -7.74 5.03
N ASP A 11 -5.87 -8.69 5.59
CA ASP A 11 -5.35 -9.91 6.19
C ASP A 11 -5.07 -10.93 5.08
N VAL A 12 -3.79 -11.11 4.72
CA VAL A 12 -3.36 -11.94 3.59
C VAL A 12 -3.65 -13.43 3.78
N ASP A 13 -3.74 -13.90 5.03
CA ASP A 13 -4.04 -15.31 5.33
C ASP A 13 -5.52 -15.62 5.06
N LYS A 14 -6.38 -14.62 5.26
CA LYS A 14 -7.83 -14.71 4.98
C LYS A 14 -8.22 -14.28 3.57
N GLN A 15 -7.34 -13.60 2.85
CA GLN A 15 -7.61 -12.99 1.54
C GLN A 15 -6.58 -13.43 0.49
N SER A 16 -6.48 -14.74 0.28
CA SER A 16 -5.48 -15.37 -0.61
C SER A 16 -5.55 -14.88 -2.06
N GLU A 17 -6.74 -14.60 -2.58
CA GLU A 17 -6.92 -14.08 -3.95
C GLU A 17 -6.35 -12.67 -4.11
N ALA A 18 -6.58 -11.79 -3.12
CA ALA A 18 -6.01 -10.45 -3.13
C ALA A 18 -4.49 -10.48 -2.94
N ALA A 19 -3.98 -11.35 -2.05
CA ALA A 19 -2.56 -11.56 -1.86
C ALA A 19 -1.86 -12.03 -3.15
N ALA A 20 -2.48 -12.94 -3.89
CA ALA A 20 -2.00 -13.39 -5.19
C ALA A 20 -2.06 -12.28 -6.25
N LYS A 21 -3.20 -11.57 -6.36
CA LYS A 21 -3.40 -10.47 -7.32
C LYS A 21 -2.33 -9.38 -7.16
N TYR A 22 -1.98 -9.04 -5.93
CA TYR A 22 -0.98 -8.01 -5.64
C TYR A 22 0.45 -8.55 -5.48
N ASN A 23 0.64 -9.85 -5.69
CA ASN A 23 1.90 -10.57 -5.56
C ASN A 23 2.61 -10.25 -4.22
N VAL A 24 1.88 -10.44 -3.12
CA VAL A 24 2.39 -10.22 -1.76
C VAL A 24 3.26 -11.41 -1.36
N ALA A 25 4.59 -11.23 -1.42
CA ALA A 25 5.56 -12.28 -1.13
C ALA A 25 6.04 -12.31 0.33
N SER A 26 5.81 -11.24 1.10
CA SER A 26 6.22 -11.13 2.50
C SER A 26 5.37 -10.12 3.27
N VAL A 27 5.28 -10.32 4.59
CA VAL A 27 4.61 -9.42 5.55
C VAL A 27 5.62 -8.85 6.56
N PRO A 28 5.39 -7.64 7.09
CA PRO A 28 4.37 -6.67 6.68
C PRO A 28 4.67 -6.04 5.30
N ASN A 29 3.62 -5.68 4.56
CA ASN A 29 3.70 -5.06 3.24
C ASN A 29 2.77 -3.86 3.16
N LEU A 30 3.25 -2.72 2.64
CA LEU A 30 2.45 -1.53 2.40
C LEU A 30 2.44 -1.25 0.91
N MET A 31 1.26 -0.98 0.36
CA MET A 31 1.09 -0.72 -1.07
C MET A 31 0.16 0.47 -1.26
N VAL A 32 0.49 1.33 -2.21
CA VAL A 32 -0.37 2.44 -2.62
C VAL A 32 -1.04 2.05 -3.92
N LEU A 33 -2.37 2.11 -3.92
CA LEU A 33 -3.21 1.79 -5.07
C LEU A 33 -3.81 3.09 -5.62
N ASP A 34 -3.98 3.17 -6.94
CA ASP A 34 -4.86 4.18 -7.53
C ASP A 34 -6.33 3.76 -7.45
N ALA A 35 -7.22 4.65 -7.91
CA ALA A 35 -8.67 4.43 -7.90
C ALA A 35 -9.10 3.21 -8.75
N ASP A 36 -8.28 2.81 -9.72
CA ASP A 36 -8.52 1.65 -10.59
C ASP A 36 -7.94 0.34 -9.98
N GLY A 37 -7.28 0.43 -8.83
CA GLY A 37 -6.70 -0.69 -8.12
C GLY A 37 -5.35 -1.15 -8.67
N ASN A 38 -4.66 -0.31 -9.46
CA ASN A 38 -3.29 -0.56 -9.89
C ASN A 38 -2.29 -0.13 -8.81
N VAL A 39 -1.20 -0.88 -8.70
CA VAL A 39 -0.14 -0.59 -7.73
C VAL A 39 0.71 0.58 -8.23
N LYS A 40 0.65 1.72 -7.54
CA LYS A 40 1.55 2.86 -7.78
C LYS A 40 2.88 2.66 -7.10
N GLU A 41 2.87 2.17 -5.86
CA GLU A 41 4.10 1.97 -5.09
C GLU A 41 4.00 0.79 -4.13
N LYS A 42 5.13 0.09 -3.91
CA LYS A 42 5.28 -0.95 -2.88
C LYS A 42 6.33 -0.50 -1.87
N ILE A 43 5.92 -0.38 -0.62
CA ILE A 43 6.75 0.11 0.48
C ILE A 43 7.20 -1.11 1.27
N ARG A 44 8.48 -1.44 1.12
CA ARG A 44 9.10 -2.56 1.84
C ARG A 44 9.39 -2.14 3.28
N ALA A 45 9.18 -3.08 4.20
CA ALA A 45 9.19 -2.91 5.66
C ALA A 45 10.56 -2.58 6.30
N THR A 46 11.32 -1.66 5.74
CA THR A 46 12.25 -0.85 6.53
C THR A 46 11.44 0.34 7.02
N PHE A 47 10.84 0.21 8.21
CA PHE A 47 9.94 1.21 8.80
C PHE A 47 10.70 2.48 9.17
N ASP A 48 10.99 3.30 8.17
CA ASP A 48 11.26 4.71 8.34
C ASP A 48 9.94 5.45 8.03
N VAL A 49 9.30 5.94 9.08
CA VAL A 49 7.99 6.60 9.01
C VAL A 49 8.09 7.91 8.23
N ASP A 50 9.20 8.63 8.34
CA ASP A 50 9.41 9.89 7.62
C ASP A 50 9.53 9.62 6.11
N LYS A 51 10.23 8.55 5.75
CA LYS A 51 10.33 8.10 4.36
C LYS A 51 8.97 7.70 3.77
N LEU A 52 8.15 6.97 4.54
CA LEU A 52 6.78 6.61 4.15
C LEU A 52 5.93 7.86 3.89
N VAL A 53 5.94 8.83 4.80
CA VAL A 53 5.16 10.08 4.65
C VAL A 53 5.65 10.88 3.44
N SER A 54 6.97 10.89 3.17
CA SER A 54 7.53 11.55 2.00
C SER A 54 7.07 10.90 0.68
N GLN A 55 7.05 9.57 0.60
CA GLN A 55 6.59 8.84 -0.59
C GLN A 55 5.09 9.07 -0.84
N LEU A 56 4.27 9.03 0.21
CA LEU A 56 2.83 9.30 0.10
C LEU A 56 2.55 10.71 -0.43
N LYS A 57 3.34 11.72 -0.03
CA LYS A 57 3.20 13.09 -0.57
C LYS A 57 3.51 13.17 -2.06
N GLN A 58 4.55 12.47 -2.54
CA GLN A 58 4.92 12.46 -3.96
C GLN A 58 3.88 11.79 -4.85
N ILE A 59 3.12 10.82 -4.34
CA ILE A 59 2.03 10.17 -5.09
C ILE A 59 0.78 11.07 -5.13
N ALA A 60 0.68 12.07 -4.25
CA ALA A 60 -0.51 12.90 -4.03
C ALA A 60 -0.57 14.18 -4.87
N GLU A 61 0.55 14.47 -5.55
CA GLU A 61 0.78 15.59 -6.46
C GLU A 61 0.79 15.10 -7.91
#